data_AF-A0A2D7VXZ8-F1
#
_entry.id   AF-A0A2D7VXZ8-F1
#
_cell.length_a   1.000
_cell.length_b   1.000
_cell.length_c   1.000
_cell.angle_alpha   90.00
_cell.angle_beta   90.00
_cell.angle_gamma   90.00
#
_symmetry.space_group_name_H-M   'P 1'
#
loop_
_entity.id
_entity.type
_entity.pdbx_description
1 polymer ?
#
loop_
_entity_poly.entity_id
_entity_poly.type
_entity_poly.pdbx_seq_one_letter_code
_entity_poly.pdbx_strand_id
1 'polypeptide(L)'
;MVDKIVFTYKFTTLPNIDSLRDECKIWLITILDKFNADKGSKAFSYFSVITKNWFIHKVKKKAKQRRQEMDIFELPKELELKHISTTNPYYKDRAAKEFWYFLEQEVDSWEHDKMKENERKVLEAVKILMESCEDIEIFNKKAIYLYLREITGLNTKQVVNNLNKMRTRYRTFKIKWNSGDI
;
A
#
# COMPACT_ATOMS: atom_id res chain seq x y z
N MET A 1 12.11 36.56 -9.11
CA MET A 1 12.62 35.17 -9.29
C MET A 1 11.48 34.18 -9.43
N VAL A 2 10.58 34.09 -8.44
CA VAL A 2 9.41 33.18 -8.43
C VAL A 2 8.59 33.29 -9.72
N ASP A 3 8.30 34.50 -10.16
CA ASP A 3 7.52 34.74 -11.39
C ASP A 3 8.17 34.14 -12.64
N LYS A 4 9.48 34.34 -12.81
CA LYS A 4 10.23 33.75 -13.93
C LYS A 4 10.12 32.22 -13.92
N ILE A 5 10.23 31.58 -12.76
CA ILE A 5 10.12 30.12 -12.62
C ILE A 5 8.71 29.63 -12.96
N VAL A 6 7.68 30.34 -12.52
CA VAL A 6 6.27 30.01 -12.83
C VAL A 6 6.02 30.00 -14.34
N PHE A 7 6.51 31.01 -15.06
CA PHE A 7 6.36 31.09 -16.51
C PHE A 7 7.25 30.09 -17.26
N THR A 8 8.52 29.94 -16.88
CA THR A 8 9.46 29.01 -17.54
C THR A 8 8.99 27.56 -17.46
N TYR A 9 8.45 27.13 -16.33
CA TYR A 9 7.97 25.76 -16.12
C TYR A 9 6.47 25.56 -16.34
N LYS A 10 5.77 26.57 -16.87
CA LYS A 10 4.34 26.52 -17.21
C LYS A 10 3.43 26.12 -16.03
N PHE A 11 3.73 26.60 -14.83
CA PHE A 11 2.87 26.38 -13.65
C PHE A 11 1.58 27.21 -13.68
N THR A 12 1.36 28.02 -14.72
CA THR A 12 0.16 28.83 -14.97
C THR A 12 -1.13 28.03 -15.12
N THR A 13 -1.04 26.70 -15.28
CA THR A 13 -2.19 25.78 -15.36
C THR A 13 -2.83 25.48 -13.99
N LEU A 14 -2.18 25.89 -12.89
CA LEU A 14 -2.77 25.83 -11.56
C LEU A 14 -3.78 26.97 -11.38
N PRO A 15 -5.00 26.71 -10.86
CA PRO A 15 -5.90 27.81 -10.47
C PRO A 15 -5.31 28.56 -9.29
N ASN A 16 -5.66 29.83 -9.17
CA ASN A 16 -5.18 30.75 -8.14
C ASN A 16 -3.65 30.93 -8.17
N ILE A 17 -3.05 30.90 -9.36
CA ILE A 17 -1.59 31.03 -9.52
C ILE A 17 -1.04 32.32 -8.90
N ASP A 18 -1.80 33.41 -8.94
CA ASP A 18 -1.37 34.69 -8.34
C ASP A 18 -1.26 34.60 -6.82
N SER A 19 -2.25 33.99 -6.15
CA SER A 19 -2.18 33.71 -4.72
C SER A 19 -1.03 32.77 -4.37
N LEU A 20 -0.80 31.72 -5.17
CA LEU A 20 0.29 30.77 -4.95
C LEU A 20 1.68 31.42 -5.15
N ARG A 21 1.80 32.41 -6.04
CA ARG A 21 3.04 33.19 -6.20
C ARG A 21 3.36 33.97 -4.94
N ASP A 22 2.37 34.62 -4.35
CA ASP A 22 2.56 35.41 -3.14
C ASP A 22 2.79 34.53 -1.91
N GLU A 23 2.08 33.41 -1.78
CA GLU A 23 2.33 32.39 -0.76
C GLU A 23 3.77 31.85 -0.86
N CYS A 24 4.25 31.59 -2.08
CA CYS A 24 5.61 31.11 -2.30
C CYS A 24 6.66 32.16 -1.89
N LYS A 25 6.44 33.45 -2.18
CA LYS A 25 7.35 34.53 -1.74
C LYS A 25 7.42 34.61 -0.21
N ILE A 26 6.28 34.57 0.47
CA ILE A 26 6.21 34.58 1.95
C ILE A 26 6.94 33.36 2.50
N TRP A 27 6.69 32.18 1.94
CA TRP A 27 7.34 30.95 2.36
C TRP A 27 8.86 30.96 2.13
N LEU A 28 9.34 31.57 1.05
CA LEU A 28 10.78 31.73 0.84
C LEU A 28 11.45 32.55 1.94
N ILE A 29 10.76 33.58 2.46
CA ILE A 29 11.26 34.40 3.57
C ILE A 29 11.44 33.55 4.84
N THR A 30 10.53 32.61 5.11
CA THR A 30 10.57 31.77 6.32
C THR A 30 11.65 30.69 6.30
N ILE A 31 12.31 30.46 5.17
CA ILE A 31 13.38 29.47 5.02
C ILE A 31 14.73 30.11 4.68
N LEU A 32 14.83 31.44 4.75
CA LEU A 32 16.07 32.17 4.47
C LEU A 32 17.20 31.75 5.42
N ASP A 33 16.87 31.49 6.68
CA ASP A 33 17.77 31.03 7.74
C ASP A 33 18.40 29.66 7.44
N LYS A 34 17.74 28.83 6.62
CA LYS A 34 18.23 27.49 6.23
C LYS A 34 19.28 27.55 5.13
N PHE A 35 19.49 28.69 4.49
CA PHE A 35 20.51 28.84 3.46
C PHE A 35 21.88 29.06 4.11
N ASN A 36 22.85 28.21 3.73
CA ASN A 36 24.23 28.34 4.17
C ASN A 36 25.13 28.62 2.95
N ALA A 37 25.80 29.78 2.95
CA ALA A 37 26.69 30.22 1.89
C ALA A 37 28.00 29.42 1.81
N ASP A 38 28.45 28.83 2.93
CA ASP A 38 29.69 28.05 3.02
C ASP A 38 29.61 26.73 2.23
N LYS A 39 28.39 26.28 1.92
CA LYS A 39 28.15 25.09 1.09
C LYS A 39 28.43 25.31 -0.41
N GLY A 40 28.96 26.48 -0.81
CA GLY A 40 29.42 26.76 -2.17
C GLY A 40 28.31 26.91 -3.23
N SER A 41 27.05 26.87 -2.82
CA SER A 41 25.90 27.02 -3.72
C SER A 41 25.44 28.48 -3.75
N LYS A 42 25.31 29.05 -4.96
CA LYS A 42 24.79 30.42 -5.14
C LYS A 42 23.35 30.49 -4.63
N ALA A 43 23.03 31.53 -3.84
CA ALA A 43 21.70 31.73 -3.26
C ALA A 43 20.59 31.65 -4.31
N PHE A 44 20.77 32.32 -5.46
CA PHE A 44 19.80 32.29 -6.55
C PHE A 44 19.54 30.88 -7.07
N SER A 45 20.58 30.06 -7.24
CA SER A 45 20.46 28.67 -7.71
C SER A 45 19.74 27.81 -6.67
N TYR A 46 20.10 27.94 -5.39
CA TYR A 46 19.47 27.22 -4.30
C TYR A 46 17.96 27.51 -4.20
N PHE A 47 17.60 28.79 -4.10
CA PHE A 47 16.19 29.17 -3.99
C PHE A 47 15.39 28.90 -5.27
N SER A 48 16.03 28.90 -6.45
CA SER A 48 15.36 28.51 -7.68
C SER A 48 14.96 27.03 -7.70
N VAL A 49 15.85 26.14 -7.24
CA VAL A 49 15.56 24.70 -7.13
C VAL A 49 14.44 24.44 -6.13
N ILE A 50 14.49 25.09 -4.98
CA ILE A 50 13.50 24.91 -3.93
C ILE A 50 12.13 25.45 -4.35
N THR A 51 12.08 26.65 -4.96
CA THR A 51 10.85 27.23 -5.52
C THR A 51 10.19 26.26 -6.51
N LYS A 52 10.97 25.67 -7.43
CA LYS A 52 10.46 24.67 -8.38
C LYS A 52 9.86 23.46 -7.65
N ASN A 53 10.58 22.91 -6.68
CA ASN A 53 10.12 21.75 -5.91
C ASN A 53 8.82 22.05 -5.15
N TRP A 54 8.70 23.25 -4.57
CA TRP A 54 7.49 23.68 -3.87
C TRP A 54 6.25 23.65 -4.79
N PHE A 55 6.34 24.20 -6.00
CA PHE A 55 5.25 24.14 -6.98
C PHE A 55 4.95 22.71 -7.42
N ILE A 56 5.96 21.86 -7.63
CA ILE A 56 5.76 20.44 -7.95
C ILE A 56 4.95 19.74 -6.85
N HIS A 57 5.22 20.04 -5.58
CA HIS A 57 4.45 19.47 -4.47
C HIS A 57 2.99 19.94 -4.47
N LYS A 58 2.72 21.22 -4.73
CA LYS A 58 1.34 21.75 -4.85
C LYS A 58 0.57 21.08 -6.00
N VAL A 59 1.20 20.90 -7.16
CA VAL A 59 0.61 20.16 -8.31
C VAL A 59 0.28 18.72 -7.91
N LYS A 60 1.22 18.00 -7.28
CA LYS A 60 1.03 16.60 -6.86
C LYS A 60 -0.09 16.45 -5.82
N LYS A 61 -0.16 17.36 -4.83
CA LYS A 61 -1.23 17.36 -3.82
C LYS A 61 -2.60 17.53 -4.48
N LYS A 62 -2.72 18.47 -5.41
CA LYS A 62 -3.98 18.70 -6.14
C LYS A 62 -4.35 17.53 -7.05
N ALA A 63 -3.38 16.93 -7.75
CA ALA A 63 -3.64 15.75 -8.57
C ALA A 63 -4.11 14.54 -7.73
N LYS A 64 -3.63 14.43 -6.48
CA LYS A 64 -4.14 13.44 -5.52
C LYS A 64 -5.57 13.76 -5.09
N GLN A 65 -5.86 15.00 -4.71
CA GLN A 65 -7.22 15.43 -4.33
C GLN A 65 -8.23 15.17 -5.44
N ARG A 66 -7.94 15.55 -6.69
CA ARG A 66 -8.81 15.28 -7.85
C ARG A 66 -9.12 13.79 -8.09
N ARG A 67 -8.23 12.87 -7.64
CA ARG A 67 -8.48 11.43 -7.74
C ARG A 67 -9.33 10.88 -6.60
N GLN A 68 -9.40 11.61 -5.48
CA GLN A 68 -10.11 11.21 -4.27
C GLN A 68 -11.46 11.89 -4.15
N GLU A 69 -11.56 13.12 -4.65
CA GLU A 69 -12.76 13.94 -4.69
C GLU A 69 -13.45 13.68 -6.03
N MET A 70 -14.70 13.24 -5.96
CA MET A 70 -15.60 13.10 -7.09
C MET A 70 -16.81 13.98 -6.79
N ASP A 71 -17.44 14.53 -7.83
CA ASP A 71 -18.62 15.36 -7.62
C ASP A 71 -19.73 14.52 -6.97
N ILE A 72 -20.46 15.11 -6.03
CA ILE A 72 -21.58 14.46 -5.31
C ILE A 72 -22.65 14.05 -6.32
N PHE A 73 -22.83 14.81 -7.41
CA PHE A 73 -23.78 14.51 -8.48
C PHE A 73 -23.27 13.45 -9.47
N GLU A 74 -21.97 13.14 -9.47
CA GLU A 74 -21.38 12.06 -10.25
C GLU A 74 -21.26 10.76 -9.45
N LEU A 75 -21.79 10.72 -8.21
CA LEU A 75 -21.76 9.51 -7.40
C LEU A 75 -22.50 8.38 -8.13
N PRO A 76 -21.84 7.24 -8.41
CA PRO A 76 -22.50 6.10 -9.03
C PRO A 76 -23.70 5.68 -8.19
N LYS A 77 -24.85 5.52 -8.82
CA LYS A 77 -26.11 5.08 -8.18
C LYS A 77 -25.94 3.78 -7.38
N GLU A 78 -24.96 2.96 -7.75
CA GLU A 78 -24.53 1.76 -7.01
C GLU A 78 -24.06 2.05 -5.57
N LEU A 79 -23.44 3.20 -5.30
CA LEU A 79 -23.02 3.62 -3.96
C LEU A 79 -24.23 4.06 -3.10
N GLU A 80 -25.21 4.71 -3.70
CA GLU A 80 -26.47 5.04 -3.00
C GLU A 80 -27.24 3.76 -2.63
N LEU A 81 -27.31 2.79 -3.57
CA LEU A 81 -28.00 1.52 -3.37
C LEU A 81 -27.38 0.65 -2.27
N LYS A 82 -26.08 0.78 -1.98
CA LYS A 82 -25.42 0.07 -0.87
C LYS A 82 -25.97 0.45 0.51
N HIS A 83 -26.46 1.68 0.67
CA HIS A 83 -27.02 2.15 1.95
C HIS A 83 -28.53 1.87 2.08
N ILE A 84 -29.20 1.55 0.97
CA ILE A 84 -30.65 1.33 0.91
C ILE A 84 -30.99 -0.17 0.92
N SER A 85 -30.11 -1.02 0.40
CA SER A 85 -30.33 -2.47 0.34
C SER A 85 -29.77 -3.20 1.56
N THR A 86 -30.62 -3.92 2.29
CA THR A 86 -30.16 -4.92 3.27
C THR A 86 -29.74 -6.17 2.50
N THR A 87 -28.47 -6.23 2.08
CA THR A 87 -27.94 -7.47 1.49
C THR A 87 -27.75 -8.48 2.61
N ASN A 88 -28.48 -9.61 2.57
CA ASN A 88 -28.25 -10.70 3.53
C ASN A 88 -26.80 -11.20 3.40
N PRO A 89 -25.95 -11.00 4.43
CA PRO A 89 -24.54 -11.37 4.36
C PRO A 89 -24.32 -12.88 4.48
N TYR A 90 -25.35 -13.66 4.85
CA TYR A 90 -25.26 -15.09 5.11
C TYR A 90 -24.50 -15.88 4.04
N TYR A 91 -24.80 -15.65 2.75
CA TYR A 91 -24.12 -16.36 1.67
C TYR A 91 -22.62 -16.02 1.58
N LYS A 92 -22.25 -14.76 1.85
CA LYS A 92 -20.84 -14.33 1.84
C LYS A 92 -20.10 -14.90 3.04
N ASP A 93 -20.70 -14.83 4.21
CA ASP A 93 -20.10 -15.32 5.45
C ASP A 93 -19.96 -16.85 5.43
N ARG A 94 -20.98 -17.55 4.92
CA ARG A 94 -20.95 -18.99 4.73
C ARG A 94 -19.86 -19.40 3.73
N ALA A 95 -19.80 -18.78 2.56
CA ALA A 95 -18.77 -19.09 1.56
C ALA A 95 -17.36 -18.82 2.09
N ALA A 96 -17.17 -17.76 2.89
CA ALA A 96 -15.90 -17.49 3.55
C ALA A 96 -15.54 -18.58 4.56
N LYS A 97 -16.48 -19.02 5.40
CA LYS A 97 -16.26 -20.10 6.37
C LYS A 97 -15.95 -21.44 5.69
N GLU A 98 -16.69 -21.79 4.65
CA GLU A 98 -16.45 -23.00 3.86
C GLU A 98 -15.05 -22.95 3.24
N PHE A 99 -14.67 -21.82 2.63
CA PHE A 99 -13.32 -21.63 2.08
C PHE A 99 -12.23 -21.82 3.14
N TRP A 100 -12.37 -21.21 4.32
CA TRP A 100 -11.39 -21.34 5.41
C TRP A 100 -11.26 -22.78 5.89
N TYR A 101 -12.39 -23.48 6.08
CA TYR A 101 -12.40 -24.87 6.49
C TYR A 101 -11.66 -25.78 5.50
N PHE A 102 -11.95 -25.65 4.19
CA PHE A 102 -11.26 -26.46 3.17
C PHE A 102 -9.78 -26.08 3.02
N LEU A 103 -9.45 -24.80 3.18
CA LEU A 103 -8.07 -24.34 3.13
C LEU A 103 -7.25 -24.91 4.29
N GLU A 104 -7.80 -24.94 5.50
CA GLU A 104 -7.16 -25.52 6.69
C GLU A 104 -6.88 -27.01 6.50
N GLN A 105 -7.87 -27.78 6.03
CA GLN A 105 -7.71 -29.20 5.71
C GLN A 105 -6.64 -29.45 4.64
N GLU A 106 -6.60 -28.63 3.59
CA GLU A 106 -5.59 -28.72 2.54
C GLU A 106 -4.19 -28.37 3.08
N VAL A 107 -4.07 -27.34 3.93
CA VAL A 107 -2.79 -26.95 4.56
C VAL A 107 -2.28 -28.04 5.50
N ASP A 108 -3.17 -28.71 6.24
CA ASP A 108 -2.81 -29.85 7.06
C ASP A 108 -2.32 -31.04 6.23
N SER A 109 -2.93 -31.29 5.07
CA SER A 109 -2.50 -32.33 4.14
C SER A 109 -1.09 -32.12 3.57
N TRP A 110 -0.55 -30.90 3.66
CA TRP A 110 0.79 -30.60 3.15
C TRP A 110 1.91 -31.13 4.03
N GLU A 111 1.60 -31.47 5.28
CA GLU A 111 2.51 -32.08 6.24
C GLU A 111 2.80 -33.54 5.86
N HIS A 112 4.07 -33.87 5.67
CA HIS A 112 4.49 -35.23 5.32
C HIS A 112 5.83 -35.58 5.96
N ASP A 113 5.98 -36.85 6.33
CA ASP A 113 7.10 -37.41 7.11
C ASP A 113 8.50 -37.19 6.50
N LYS A 114 8.57 -36.86 5.21
CA LYS A 114 9.82 -36.59 4.48
C LYS A 114 10.12 -35.10 4.28
N MET A 115 9.41 -34.19 4.95
CA MET A 115 9.70 -32.76 4.85
C MET A 115 11.07 -32.42 5.43
N LYS A 116 11.76 -31.51 4.76
CA LYS A 116 12.96 -30.88 5.33
C LYS A 116 12.56 -30.09 6.57
N GLU A 117 13.39 -30.11 7.61
CA GLU A 117 13.20 -29.36 8.87
C GLU A 117 12.75 -27.90 8.65
N ASN A 118 13.40 -27.20 7.71
CA ASN A 118 13.07 -25.81 7.38
C ASN A 118 11.70 -25.64 6.73
N GLU A 119 11.25 -26.64 5.96
CA GLU A 119 9.94 -26.62 5.33
C GLU A 119 8.84 -26.87 6.37
N ARG A 120 9.08 -27.80 7.30
CA ARG A 120 8.19 -28.09 8.44
C ARG A 120 8.01 -26.85 9.32
N LYS A 121 9.10 -26.20 9.73
CA LYS A 121 9.06 -24.97 10.53
C LYS A 121 8.29 -23.85 9.86
N VAL A 122 8.47 -23.66 8.54
CA VAL A 122 7.72 -22.63 7.81
C VAL A 122 6.24 -22.98 7.69
N LEU A 123 5.89 -24.26 7.56
CA LEU A 123 4.50 -24.70 7.49
C LEU A 123 3.80 -24.46 8.83
N GLU A 124 4.44 -24.86 9.92
CA GLU A 124 3.98 -24.65 11.29
C GLU A 124 3.78 -23.16 11.59
N ALA A 125 4.73 -22.31 11.19
CA ALA A 125 4.57 -20.86 11.33
C ALA A 125 3.42 -20.29 10.49
N VAL A 126 3.13 -20.86 9.32
CA VAL A 126 1.97 -20.46 8.51
C VAL A 126 0.66 -20.89 9.18
N LYS A 127 0.59 -22.10 9.77
CA LYS A 127 -0.57 -22.57 10.54
C LYS A 127 -0.86 -21.63 11.72
N ILE A 128 0.17 -21.31 12.51
CA ILE A 128 0.06 -20.36 13.64
C ILE A 128 -0.48 -19.00 13.16
N LEU A 129 0.01 -18.48 12.04
CA LEU A 129 -0.48 -17.21 11.50
C LEU A 129 -1.90 -17.25 10.94
N MET A 130 -2.37 -18.43 10.52
CA MET A 130 -3.76 -18.62 10.10
C MET A 130 -4.70 -18.67 11.30
N GLU A 131 -4.31 -19.37 12.37
CA GLU A 131 -5.06 -19.41 13.63
C GLU A 131 -5.12 -18.04 14.30
N SER A 132 -3.98 -17.34 14.39
CA SER A 132 -3.90 -16.02 15.01
C SER A 132 -4.28 -14.87 14.06
N CYS A 133 -4.96 -15.15 12.94
CA CYS A 133 -5.17 -14.13 11.91
C CYS A 133 -6.04 -12.96 12.40
N GLU A 134 -6.94 -13.20 13.35
CA GLU A 134 -7.79 -12.18 13.97
C GLU A 134 -7.01 -11.26 14.92
N ASP A 135 -5.89 -11.73 15.49
CA ASP A 135 -5.06 -10.98 16.44
C ASP A 135 -4.01 -10.07 15.73
N ILE A 136 -3.90 -10.17 14.40
CA ILE A 136 -2.93 -9.37 13.63
C ILE A 136 -3.47 -7.95 13.43
N GLU A 137 -3.03 -7.02 14.28
CA GLU A 137 -3.42 -5.60 14.18
C GLU A 137 -2.95 -4.92 12.87
N ILE A 138 -1.81 -5.35 12.31
CA ILE A 138 -1.18 -4.69 11.15
C ILE A 138 -0.98 -5.68 9.99
N PHE A 139 -1.92 -5.68 9.05
CA PHE A 139 -1.81 -6.40 7.77
C PHE A 139 -0.88 -5.69 6.77
N ASN A 140 0.40 -5.57 7.12
CA ASN A 140 1.45 -5.13 6.20
C ASN A 140 2.28 -6.33 5.75
N LYS A 141 2.46 -6.49 4.44
CA LYS A 141 3.31 -7.54 3.85
C LYS A 141 4.65 -7.67 4.57
N LYS A 142 5.32 -6.56 4.90
CA LYS A 142 6.61 -6.59 5.61
C LYS A 142 6.49 -7.09 7.05
N ALA A 143 5.40 -6.75 7.75
CA ALA A 143 5.15 -7.18 9.13
C ALA A 143 4.88 -8.69 9.19
N ILE A 144 4.07 -9.22 8.26
CA ILE A 144 3.80 -10.66 8.17
C ILE A 144 5.10 -11.45 7.91
N TYR A 145 5.98 -10.95 7.03
CA TYR A 145 7.30 -11.56 6.83
C TYR A 145 8.18 -11.51 8.09
N LEU A 146 8.04 -10.48 8.91
CA LEU A 146 8.78 -10.34 10.16
C LEU A 146 8.27 -11.36 11.19
N TYR A 147 6.95 -11.51 11.35
CA TYR A 147 6.35 -12.52 12.22
C TYR A 147 6.74 -13.95 11.80
N LEU A 148 6.65 -14.28 10.51
CA LEU A 148 7.13 -15.57 9.99
C LEU A 148 8.60 -15.82 10.34
N ARG A 149 9.42 -14.78 10.27
CA ARG A 149 10.84 -14.89 10.57
C ARG A 149 11.09 -15.11 12.07
N GLU A 150 10.35 -14.41 12.92
CA GLU A 150 10.43 -14.54 14.38
C GLU A 150 9.98 -15.93 14.84
N ILE A 151 8.88 -16.45 14.30
CA ILE A 151 8.37 -17.78 14.63
C ILE A 151 9.34 -18.87 14.15
N THR A 152 9.88 -18.76 12.92
CA THR A 152 10.72 -19.82 12.33
C THR A 152 12.19 -19.76 12.72
N GLY A 153 12.69 -18.59 13.13
CA GLY A 153 14.12 -18.33 13.34
C GLY A 153 14.98 -18.41 12.07
N LEU A 154 14.36 -18.49 10.88
CA LEU A 154 15.06 -18.67 9.60
C LEU A 154 15.45 -17.32 8.96
N ASN A 155 16.37 -17.37 7.99
CA ASN A 155 16.69 -16.17 7.21
C ASN A 155 15.60 -15.88 6.16
N THR A 156 15.54 -14.62 5.69
CA THR A 156 14.52 -14.19 4.72
C THR A 156 14.54 -15.02 3.43
N LYS A 157 15.71 -15.45 2.96
CA LYS A 157 15.82 -16.27 1.73
C LYS A 157 15.23 -17.66 1.91
N GLN A 158 15.47 -18.29 3.06
CA GLN A 158 14.96 -19.62 3.43
C GLN A 158 13.43 -19.59 3.56
N VAL A 159 12.90 -18.59 4.26
CA VAL A 159 11.45 -18.38 4.40
C VAL A 159 10.80 -18.18 3.03
N VAL A 160 11.35 -17.28 2.19
CA VAL A 160 10.80 -17.01 0.84
C VAL A 160 10.85 -18.25 -0.05
N ASN A 161 11.92 -19.04 0.00
CA ASN A 161 12.04 -20.25 -0.81
C ASN A 161 10.97 -21.30 -0.45
N ASN A 162 10.75 -21.53 0.85
CA ASN A 162 9.72 -22.48 1.31
C ASN A 162 8.30 -21.94 1.07
N LEU A 163 8.05 -20.65 1.30
CA LEU A 163 6.77 -20.01 0.97
C LEU A 163 6.43 -20.11 -0.52
N ASN A 164 7.42 -20.02 -1.42
CA ASN A 164 7.18 -20.17 -2.85
C ASN A 164 6.69 -21.58 -3.21
N LYS A 165 7.18 -22.63 -2.52
CA LYS A 165 6.67 -24.00 -2.71
C LYS A 165 5.21 -24.11 -2.26
N MET A 166 4.90 -23.60 -1.07
CA MET A 166 3.54 -23.59 -0.51
C MET A 166 2.58 -22.78 -1.40
N ARG A 167 3.05 -21.66 -1.95
CA ARG A 167 2.30 -20.82 -2.89
C ARG A 167 1.88 -21.60 -4.14
N THR A 168 2.70 -22.51 -4.64
CA THR A 168 2.34 -23.36 -5.77
C THR A 168 1.18 -24.30 -5.42
N ARG A 169 1.22 -24.92 -4.24
CA ARG A 169 0.12 -25.78 -3.74
C ARG A 169 -1.17 -24.99 -3.53
N TYR A 170 -1.08 -23.82 -2.89
CA TYR A 170 -2.21 -22.90 -2.72
C TYR A 170 -2.84 -22.48 -4.06
N ARG A 171 -2.04 -22.24 -5.11
CA ARG A 171 -2.56 -21.93 -6.45
C ARG A 171 -3.39 -23.08 -7.01
N THR A 172 -2.93 -24.32 -6.85
CA THR A 172 -3.67 -25.51 -7.29
C THR A 172 -4.98 -25.64 -6.52
N PHE A 173 -4.97 -25.50 -5.19
CA PHE A 173 -6.18 -25.46 -4.37
C PHE A 173 -7.16 -24.39 -4.84
N LYS A 174 -6.68 -23.16 -5.05
CA LYS A 174 -7.52 -22.04 -5.50
C LYS A 174 -8.14 -22.27 -6.88
N ILE A 175 -7.42 -22.92 -7.79
CA ILE A 175 -7.97 -23.30 -9.10
C ILE A 175 -9.12 -24.30 -8.91
N LYS A 176 -8.92 -25.35 -8.10
CA LYS A 176 -9.94 -26.37 -7.81
C LYS A 176 -11.19 -25.79 -7.11
N TRP A 177 -11.00 -24.88 -6.16
CA TRP A 177 -12.09 -24.15 -5.50
C TRP A 177 -12.89 -23.32 -6.51
N ASN A 178 -12.21 -22.61 -7.41
CA ASN A 178 -12.88 -21.80 -8.42
C ASN A 178 -13.58 -22.63 -9.52
N SER A 179 -13.12 -23.86 -9.80
CA SER A 179 -13.79 -24.78 -10.72
C SER A 179 -14.94 -25.55 -10.08
N GLY A 180 -15.08 -25.50 -8.75
CA GLY A 180 -16.11 -26.26 -8.00
C GLY A 180 -15.78 -27.74 -7.83
N ASP A 181 -14.50 -28.11 -7.97
CA ASP A 181 -14.02 -29.49 -7.73
C ASP A 181 -13.87 -29.81 -6.22
N ILE A 182 -14.01 -28.78 -5.36
CA ILE A 182 -13.94 -28.81 -3.89
C ILE A 182 -15.09 -27.96 -3.35
#